data_AF-A0AA94WNB7-F1
#
_entry.id   AF-A0AA94WNB7-F1
#
_cell.length_a   1.000
_cell.length_b   1.000
_cell.length_c   1.000
_cell.angle_alpha   90.00
_cell.angle_beta   90.00
_cell.angle_gamma   90.00
#
_symmetry.space_group_name_H-M   'P 1'
#
loop_
_entity.id
_entity.type
_entity.pdbx_description
1 polymer ?
#
loop_
_entity_poly.entity_id
_entity_poly.type
_entity_poly.pdbx_seq_one_letter_code
_entity_poly.pdbx_strand_id
1 'polypeptide(L)'
;MLKACWRNFLYILNHKLNVLVECWKEGLFIQGITHDLSKFSPKEFFPYAKKFFSDKDLSAEDEMIWKYAWLHHQNKNKHHAEYWVVDPQNKTALPMPKKYLIEMVCDWRSFSRKWGRKVKQSKLDLTDKLVLHPDSKRELELIMLRKRQEDNNELVKEG
;
A
#
# COMPACT_ATOMS: atom_id res chain seq x y z
N MET A 1 -0.46 26.03 0.67
CA MET A 1 -1.21 24.87 1.19
C MET A 1 -2.21 24.31 0.18
N LEU A 2 -3.04 25.14 -0.46
CA LEU A 2 -4.03 24.68 -1.45
C LEU A 2 -3.41 23.84 -2.59
N LYS A 3 -2.32 24.32 -3.20
CA LYS A 3 -1.57 23.58 -4.25
C LYS A 3 -1.05 22.22 -3.76
N ALA A 4 -0.57 22.15 -2.52
CA ALA A 4 -0.09 20.91 -1.90
C ALA A 4 -1.24 19.92 -1.68
N CYS A 5 -2.38 20.40 -1.18
CA CYS A 5 -3.60 19.60 -1.02
C CYS A 5 -4.10 19.04 -2.36
N TRP A 6 -4.11 19.88 -3.41
CA TRP A 6 -4.52 19.44 -4.75
C TRP A 6 -3.59 18.35 -5.32
N ARG A 7 -2.27 18.53 -5.19
CA ARG A 7 -1.27 17.52 -5.60
C ARG A 7 -1.44 16.21 -4.82
N ASN A 8 -1.65 16.28 -3.51
CA ASN A 8 -1.91 15.12 -2.66
C ASN A 8 -3.19 14.38 -3.07
N PHE A 9 -4.28 15.12 -3.33
CA PHE A 9 -5.54 14.54 -3.79
C PHE A 9 -5.37 13.77 -5.11
N LEU A 10 -4.72 14.38 -6.11
CA LEU A 10 -4.45 13.72 -7.38
C LEU A 10 -3.55 12.49 -7.22
N TYR A 11 -2.55 12.56 -6.34
CA TYR A 11 -1.68 11.44 -6.02
C TYR A 11 -2.45 10.27 -5.41
N ILE A 12 -3.28 10.53 -4.38
CA ILE A 12 -4.11 9.51 -3.72
C ILE A 12 -5.06 8.87 -4.74
N LEU A 13 -5.74 9.68 -5.57
CA LEU A 13 -6.65 9.16 -6.59
C LEU A 13 -5.93 8.27 -7.61
N ASN A 14 -4.79 8.71 -8.13
CA ASN A 14 -4.03 7.93 -9.10
C ASN A 14 -3.55 6.60 -8.51
N HIS A 15 -3.02 6.61 -7.28
CA HIS A 15 -2.60 5.39 -6.59
C HIS A 15 -3.79 4.45 -6.37
N LYS A 16 -4.89 4.97 -5.82
CA LYS A 16 -6.10 4.19 -5.56
C LYS A 16 -6.68 3.56 -6.82
N LEU A 17 -6.68 4.26 -7.95
CA LEU A 17 -7.15 3.69 -9.21
C LEU A 17 -6.22 2.59 -9.73
N ASN A 18 -4.90 2.74 -9.57
CA ASN A 18 -3.96 1.67 -9.91
C ASN A 18 -4.20 0.42 -9.05
N VAL A 19 -4.39 0.59 -7.74
CA VAL A 19 -4.72 -0.51 -6.81
C VAL A 19 -6.05 -1.16 -7.18
N LEU A 20 -7.06 -0.36 -7.52
CA LEU A 20 -8.35 -0.87 -7.99
C LEU A 20 -8.18 -1.81 -9.18
N VAL A 21 -7.36 -1.45 -10.18
CA VAL A 21 -7.15 -2.32 -11.35
C VAL A 21 -6.41 -3.61 -10.97
N GLU A 22 -5.39 -3.55 -10.11
CA GLU A 22 -4.69 -4.76 -9.66
C GLU A 22 -5.59 -5.67 -8.82
N CYS A 23 -6.37 -5.10 -7.89
CA CYS A 23 -7.36 -5.85 -7.13
C CYS A 23 -8.46 -6.45 -8.02
N TRP A 24 -8.85 -5.77 -9.10
CA TRP A 24 -9.85 -6.28 -10.04
C TRP A 24 -9.40 -7.57 -10.74
N LYS A 25 -8.12 -7.66 -11.11
CA LYS A 25 -7.52 -8.88 -11.69
C LYS A 25 -7.57 -10.07 -10.73
N GLU A 26 -7.56 -9.79 -9.43
CA GLU A 26 -7.64 -10.78 -8.35
C GLU A 26 -9.07 -11.08 -7.88
N GLY A 27 -10.09 -10.43 -8.45
CA GLY A 27 -11.49 -10.55 -7.99
C GLY A 27 -11.77 -9.82 -6.66
N LEU A 28 -10.88 -8.96 -6.18
CA LEU A 28 -11.01 -8.20 -4.94
C LEU A 28 -11.66 -6.82 -5.15
N PHE A 29 -12.87 -6.80 -5.70
CA PHE A 29 -13.56 -5.55 -6.07
C PHE A 29 -13.79 -4.61 -4.88
N ILE A 30 -14.28 -5.17 -3.76
CA ILE A 30 -14.58 -4.39 -2.57
C ILE A 30 -13.28 -3.80 -2.00
N GLN A 31 -12.22 -4.60 -1.88
CA GLN A 31 -10.92 -4.13 -1.37
C GLN A 31 -10.37 -3.00 -2.24
N GLY A 32 -10.37 -3.14 -3.57
CA GLY A 32 -9.94 -2.06 -4.47
C GLY A 32 -10.75 -0.76 -4.30
N ILE A 33 -12.08 -0.87 -4.15
CA ILE A 33 -12.96 0.30 -3.94
C ILE A 33 -12.73 0.92 -2.56
N THR A 34 -12.48 0.13 -1.52
CA THR A 34 -12.32 0.62 -0.14
C THR A 34 -10.86 0.88 0.28
N HIS A 35 -9.90 0.55 -0.58
CA HIS A 35 -8.47 0.70 -0.31
C HIS A 35 -8.14 2.13 0.14
N ASP A 36 -7.49 2.27 1.29
CA ASP A 36 -6.95 3.53 1.80
C ASP A 36 -7.94 4.71 1.91
N LEU A 37 -9.23 4.44 2.14
CA LEU A 37 -10.20 5.52 2.35
C LEU A 37 -9.85 6.44 3.54
N SER A 38 -9.06 5.95 4.51
CA SER A 38 -8.58 6.77 5.63
C SER A 38 -7.73 7.97 5.19
N LYS A 39 -7.08 7.90 4.01
CA LYS A 39 -6.22 8.97 3.46
C LYS A 39 -6.97 10.27 3.20
N PHE A 40 -8.29 10.20 3.02
CA PHE A 40 -9.15 11.36 2.82
C PHE A 40 -9.61 12.01 4.13
N SER A 41 -9.35 11.38 5.29
CA SER A 41 -9.64 12.01 6.58
C SER A 41 -8.72 13.21 6.83
N PRO A 42 -9.17 14.28 7.49
CA PRO A 42 -8.31 15.42 7.84
C PRO A 42 -7.04 15.03 8.59
N LYS A 43 -7.13 13.96 9.41
CA LYS A 43 -6.02 13.42 10.22
C LYS A 43 -4.87 12.88 9.37
N GLU A 44 -5.15 12.35 8.18
CA GLU A 44 -4.13 11.84 7.27
C GLU A 44 -3.86 12.81 6.12
N PHE A 45 -4.91 13.41 5.56
CA PHE A 45 -4.82 14.18 4.34
C PHE A 45 -3.90 15.41 4.46
N PHE A 46 -4.11 16.26 5.48
CA PHE A 46 -3.35 17.50 5.61
C PHE A 46 -1.88 17.25 5.98
N PRO A 47 -1.55 16.35 6.93
CA PRO A 47 -0.15 16.06 7.25
C PRO A 47 0.61 15.49 6.06
N TYR A 48 0.03 14.57 5.28
CA TYR A 48 0.67 14.06 4.06
C TYR A 48 0.82 15.14 2.98
N ALA A 49 -0.22 15.96 2.76
CA ALA A 49 -0.14 17.07 1.82
C ALA A 49 0.99 18.04 2.18
N LYS A 50 1.12 18.37 3.48
CA LYS A 50 2.18 19.23 3.98
C LYS A 50 3.56 18.55 3.85
N LYS A 51 3.68 17.27 4.22
CA LYS A 51 4.96 16.53 4.18
C LYS A 51 5.55 16.38 2.78
N PHE A 52 4.73 16.03 1.80
CA PHE A 52 5.23 15.58 0.49
C PHE A 52 5.03 16.59 -0.65
N PHE A 53 4.14 17.58 -0.49
CA PHE A 53 3.74 18.47 -1.59
C PHE A 53 3.79 19.96 -1.25
N SER A 54 4.17 20.33 -0.02
CA SER A 54 4.43 21.72 0.37
C SER A 54 5.83 22.14 -0.06
N ASP A 55 5.96 23.38 -0.54
CA ASP A 55 7.25 23.99 -0.89
C ASP A 55 7.95 24.62 0.34
N LYS A 56 7.47 24.33 1.56
CA LYS A 56 7.98 24.87 2.83
C LYS A 56 8.61 23.77 3.65
N ASP A 57 9.70 24.09 4.33
CA ASP A 57 10.30 23.21 5.33
C ASP A 57 9.33 22.93 6.49
N LEU A 58 9.47 21.75 7.05
CA LEU A 58 8.63 21.28 8.14
C LEU A 58 9.25 21.65 9.48
N SER A 59 8.41 22.13 10.40
CA SER A 59 8.79 22.24 11.79
C SER A 59 8.91 20.85 12.44
N ALA A 60 9.55 20.77 13.61
CA ALA A 60 9.60 19.54 14.39
C ALA A 60 8.19 19.04 14.78
N GLU A 61 7.25 19.96 15.02
CA GLU A 61 5.86 19.64 15.29
C GLU A 61 5.17 19.02 14.06
N ASP A 62 5.37 19.61 12.88
CA ASP A 62 4.82 19.09 11.63
C ASP A 62 5.31 17.68 11.30
N GLU A 63 6.59 17.42 11.55
CA GLU A 63 7.19 16.09 11.43
C GLU A 63 6.51 15.08 12.36
N MET A 64 6.23 15.47 13.60
CA MET A 64 5.52 14.61 14.56
C MET A 64 4.08 14.36 14.13
N ILE A 65 3.34 15.40 13.71
CA ILE A 65 1.96 15.27 13.22
C ILE A 65 1.91 14.33 12.01
N TRP A 66 2.86 14.45 11.07
CA TRP A 66 2.96 13.54 9.94
C TRP A 66 3.25 12.09 10.37
N LYS A 67 4.16 11.88 11.33
CA LYS A 67 4.43 10.52 11.87
C LYS A 67 3.19 9.91 12.51
N TYR A 68 2.39 10.67 13.24
CA TYR A 68 1.11 10.19 13.80
C TYR A 68 0.10 9.83 12.71
N ALA A 69 0.03 10.62 11.63
CA ALA A 69 -0.80 10.32 10.47
C ALA A 69 -0.36 9.02 9.77
N TRP A 70 0.96 8.85 9.59
CA TRP A 70 1.56 7.64 9.02
C TRP A 70 1.22 6.39 9.85
N LEU A 71 1.43 6.44 11.16
CA LEU A 71 1.09 5.34 12.07
C LEU A 71 -0.41 5.03 12.06
N HIS A 72 -1.26 6.06 12.09
CA HIS A 72 -2.70 5.88 12.00
C HIS A 72 -3.11 5.15 10.72
N HIS A 73 -2.56 5.53 9.57
CA HIS A 73 -2.83 4.88 8.30
C HIS A 73 -2.44 3.39 8.32
N GLN A 74 -1.22 3.07 8.74
CA GLN A 74 -0.74 1.68 8.81
C GLN A 74 -1.55 0.83 9.80
N ASN A 75 -1.93 1.38 10.96
CA ASN A 75 -2.72 0.65 11.94
C ASN A 75 -4.23 0.66 11.66
N LYS A 76 -4.72 1.43 10.68
CA LYS A 76 -6.15 1.48 10.32
C LYS A 76 -6.49 0.57 9.14
N ASN A 77 -5.57 0.43 8.17
CA ASN A 77 -5.83 -0.27 6.91
C ASN A 77 -5.31 -1.71 6.98
N LYS A 78 -6.21 -2.68 6.80
CA LYS A 78 -5.99 -4.10 7.08
C LYS A 78 -4.99 -4.79 6.15
N HIS A 79 -4.64 -4.19 5.02
CA HIS A 79 -3.60 -4.73 4.14
C HIS A 79 -2.18 -4.39 4.62
N HIS A 80 -2.02 -3.47 5.57
CA HIS A 80 -0.72 -3.24 6.22
C HIS A 80 -0.45 -4.32 7.27
N ALA A 81 0.79 -4.80 7.35
CA ALA A 81 1.21 -5.78 8.34
C ALA A 81 1.04 -5.23 9.77
N GLU A 82 1.30 -3.94 9.97
CA GLU A 82 1.21 -3.24 11.25
C GLU A 82 -0.19 -3.28 11.88
N TYR A 83 -1.25 -3.47 11.09
CA TYR A 83 -2.61 -3.67 11.62
C TYR A 83 -2.72 -4.95 12.47
N TRP A 84 -1.91 -5.97 12.16
CA TRP A 84 -2.03 -7.31 12.74
C TRP A 84 -1.00 -7.58 13.84
N VAL A 85 -0.06 -6.65 14.07
CA VAL A 85 0.94 -6.78 15.13
C VAL A 85 0.27 -6.54 16.49
N VAL A 86 0.33 -7.54 17.36
CA VAL A 86 -0.22 -7.48 18.74
C VAL A 86 0.86 -7.13 19.76
N ASP A 87 2.11 -7.51 19.48
CA ASP A 87 3.26 -7.19 20.31
C ASP A 87 4.45 -6.81 19.42
N PRO A 88 4.73 -5.50 19.27
CA PRO A 88 5.85 -5.03 18.48
C PRO A 88 7.22 -5.42 19.07
N GLN A 89 7.34 -5.57 20.39
CA GLN A 89 8.61 -5.89 21.06
C GLN A 89 9.00 -7.34 20.76
N ASN A 90 8.02 -8.24 20.89
CA ASN A 90 8.20 -9.67 20.62
C ASN A 90 7.90 -10.04 19.15
N LYS A 91 7.69 -9.05 18.27
CA LYS A 91 7.37 -9.23 16.85
C LYS A 91 6.24 -10.26 16.61
N THR A 92 5.21 -10.20 17.44
CA THR A 92 4.07 -11.13 17.37
C THR A 92 2.93 -10.49 16.59
N ALA A 93 2.42 -11.21 15.59
CA ALA A 93 1.30 -10.79 14.77
C ALA A 93 0.25 -11.91 14.64
N LEU A 94 -1.00 -11.51 14.45
CA LEU A 94 -2.11 -12.41 14.17
C LEU A 94 -2.08 -12.87 12.70
N PRO A 95 -2.65 -14.05 12.38
CA PRO A 95 -2.79 -14.49 11.00
C PRO A 95 -3.64 -13.50 10.20
N MET A 96 -3.02 -12.90 9.18
CA MET A 96 -3.67 -12.01 8.23
C MET A 96 -4.51 -12.83 7.22
N PRO A 97 -5.80 -12.51 7.05
CA PRO A 97 -6.64 -13.13 6.02
C PRO A 97 -6.09 -12.93 4.60
N LYS A 98 -6.18 -13.99 3.79
CA LYS A 98 -5.66 -14.03 2.40
C LYS A 98 -6.04 -12.82 1.54
N LYS A 99 -7.28 -12.33 1.64
CA LYS A 99 -7.73 -11.15 0.87
C LYS A 99 -6.89 -9.90 1.14
N TYR A 100 -6.41 -9.71 2.37
CA TYR A 100 -5.58 -8.55 2.74
C TYR A 100 -4.12 -8.74 2.34
N LEU A 101 -3.62 -9.99 2.33
CA LEU A 101 -2.32 -10.31 1.75
C LEU A 101 -2.29 -10.02 0.24
N ILE A 102 -3.35 -10.40 -0.48
CA ILE A 102 -3.48 -10.10 -1.91
C ILE A 102 -3.63 -8.59 -2.14
N GLU A 103 -4.45 -7.90 -1.34
CA GLU A 103 -4.58 -6.42 -1.40
C GLU A 103 -3.22 -5.73 -1.19
N MET A 104 -2.40 -6.20 -0.24
CA MET A 104 -1.05 -5.70 0.01
C MET A 104 -0.13 -5.87 -1.20
N VAL A 105 -0.17 -7.03 -1.85
CA VAL A 105 0.61 -7.26 -3.08
C VAL A 105 0.11 -6.37 -4.23
N CYS A 106 -1.20 -6.15 -4.33
CA CYS A 106 -1.78 -5.23 -5.32
C CYS A 106 -1.32 -3.78 -5.07
N ASP A 107 -1.29 -3.35 -3.80
CA ASP A 107 -0.77 -2.06 -3.39
C ASP A 107 0.70 -1.86 -3.82
N TRP A 108 1.57 -2.83 -3.51
CA TRP A 108 2.99 -2.77 -3.87
C TRP A 108 3.22 -2.71 -5.38
N ARG A 109 2.47 -3.50 -6.14
CA ARG A 109 2.55 -3.51 -7.61
C ARG A 109 2.08 -2.20 -8.23
N SER A 110 1.15 -1.51 -7.58
CA SER A 110 0.55 -0.28 -8.08
C SER A 110 1.51 0.90 -8.11
N PHE A 111 2.56 0.90 -7.27
CA PHE A 111 3.60 1.93 -7.31
C PHE A 111 4.42 1.93 -8.60
N SER A 112 4.56 0.78 -9.28
CA SER A 112 5.28 0.72 -10.55
C SER A 112 4.40 1.12 -11.75
N ARG A 113 3.09 1.27 -11.53
CA ARG A 113 2.10 1.58 -12.57
C ARG A 113 2.02 3.09 -12.81
N LYS A 114 2.38 3.51 -14.02
CA LYS A 114 1.97 4.81 -14.56
C LYS A 114 0.63 4.65 -15.27
N TRP A 115 -0.26 5.64 -15.13
CA TRP A 115 -1.57 5.64 -15.78
C TRP A 115 -1.46 5.26 -17.27
N GLY A 116 -2.28 4.30 -17.71
CA GLY A 116 -2.29 3.79 -19.09
C GLY A 116 -1.14 2.84 -19.46
N ARG A 117 -0.27 2.45 -18.51
CA ARG A 117 0.83 1.50 -18.77
C ARG A 117 0.69 0.23 -17.93
N LYS A 118 1.26 -0.87 -18.42
CA LYS A 118 1.36 -2.13 -17.67
C LYS A 118 2.25 -1.93 -16.44
N VAL A 119 1.93 -2.68 -15.39
CA VAL A 119 2.76 -2.80 -14.20
C VAL A 119 4.10 -3.39 -14.64
N LYS A 120 5.20 -2.71 -14.31
CA LYS A 120 6.53 -3.34 -14.44
C LYS A 120 6.64 -4.41 -13.37
N GLN A 121 7.31 -5.52 -13.68
CA GLN A 121 7.61 -6.56 -12.70
C GLN A 121 8.14 -5.92 -11.42
N SER A 122 7.38 -6.06 -10.34
CA SER A 122 7.75 -5.46 -9.07
C SER A 122 8.96 -6.21 -8.53
N LYS A 123 10.10 -5.53 -8.41
CA LYS A 123 11.27 -6.03 -7.66
C LYS A 123 11.14 -5.77 -6.16
N LEU A 124 10.04 -5.14 -5.73
CA LEU A 124 9.82 -4.81 -4.33
C LEU A 124 9.35 -6.06 -3.60
N ASP A 125 10.26 -6.67 -2.86
CA ASP A 125 9.96 -7.72 -1.88
C ASP A 125 10.27 -7.18 -0.49
N LEU A 126 9.21 -6.91 0.28
CA LEU A 126 9.32 -6.40 1.64
C LEU A 126 9.12 -7.50 2.68
N THR A 127 8.92 -8.75 2.26
CA THR A 127 8.48 -9.85 3.13
C THR A 127 9.36 -10.02 4.35
N ASP A 128 10.69 -9.90 4.21
CA ASP A 128 11.63 -10.06 5.32
C ASP A 128 11.69 -8.87 6.28
N LYS A 129 11.14 -7.73 5.89
CA LYS A 129 11.07 -6.52 6.73
C LYS A 129 9.79 -6.46 7.55
N LEU A 130 8.78 -7.26 7.20
CA LEU A 130 7.48 -7.23 7.85
C LEU A 130 7.42 -8.16 9.06
N VAL A 131 6.74 -7.70 10.10
CA VAL A 131 6.31 -8.55 11.20
C VAL A 131 5.00 -9.21 10.80
N LEU A 132 5.04 -10.50 10.48
CA LEU A 132 3.88 -11.29 10.05
C LEU A 132 3.80 -12.60 10.82
N HIS A 133 2.58 -13.11 11.01
CA HIS A 133 2.37 -14.47 11.47
C HIS A 133 3.03 -15.47 10.49
N PRO A 134 3.64 -16.59 10.95
CA PRO A 134 4.30 -17.56 10.08
C PRO A 134 3.43 -18.04 8.91
N ASP A 135 2.15 -18.35 9.16
CA ASP A 135 1.22 -18.77 8.10
C ASP A 135 0.98 -17.67 7.06
N SER A 136 0.88 -16.42 7.50
CA SER A 136 0.70 -15.28 6.61
C SER A 136 1.95 -14.99 5.78
N LYS A 137 3.15 -15.18 6.36
CA LYS A 137 4.41 -15.08 5.62
C LYS A 137 4.49 -16.13 4.52
N ARG A 138 4.19 -17.40 4.84
CA ARG A 138 4.14 -18.49 3.87
C ARG A 138 3.12 -18.22 2.75
N GLU A 139 1.91 -17.78 3.09
CA GLU A 139 0.89 -17.45 2.08
C GLU A 139 1.31 -16.28 1.20
N LEU A 140 1.95 -15.25 1.77
CA LEU A 140 2.48 -14.11 1.02
C LEU A 140 3.56 -14.55 0.01
N GLU A 141 4.48 -15.41 0.42
CA GLU A 141 5.53 -15.96 -0.46
C GLU A 141 4.92 -16.72 -1.66
N LEU A 142 3.87 -17.51 -1.42
CA LEU A 142 3.13 -18.22 -2.48
C LEU A 142 2.43 -17.25 -3.44
N ILE A 143 1.77 -16.21 -2.92
CA ILE A 143 1.13 -15.17 -3.72
C ILE A 143 2.17 -14.46 -4.60
N MET A 144 3.31 -14.07 -4.03
CA MET A 144 4.39 -13.38 -4.73
C MET A 144 5.03 -14.27 -5.80
N LEU A 145 5.23 -15.56 -5.53
CA LEU A 145 5.74 -16.51 -6.50
C LEU A 145 4.80 -16.66 -7.70
N ARG A 146 3.50 -16.85 -7.44
CA ARG A 146 2.47 -16.92 -8.49
C ARG A 146 2.47 -15.65 -9.35
N LYS A 147 2.55 -14.46 -8.73
CA LYS A 147 2.62 -13.19 -9.46
C LYS A 147 3.84 -13.06 -10.36
N ARG A 148 5.02 -13.51 -9.90
CA ARG A 148 6.22 -13.53 -10.75
C ARG A 148 6.08 -14.46 -11.95
N GLN A 149 5.41 -15.60 -11.80
CA GLN A 149 5.16 -16.53 -12.90
C GLN A 149 4.17 -15.96 -13.92
N GLU A 150 3.09 -15.32 -13.46
CA GLU A 150 2.14 -14.62 -14.33
C GLU A 150 2.83 -13.53 -15.16
N ASP A 151 3.64 -12.67 -14.52
CA ASP A 151 4.38 -11.61 -15.20
C ASP A 151 5.33 -12.18 -16.28
N ASN A 152 6.01 -13.29 -16.00
CA ASN A 152 6.90 -13.94 -16.96
C ASN A 152 6.15 -14.55 -18.15
N ASN A 153 4.97 -15.14 -17.91
CA ASN A 153 4.15 -15.73 -18.96
C ASN A 153 3.54 -14.68 -19.90
N GLU A 154 3.23 -13.49 -19.40
CA GLU A 154 2.78 -12.36 -20.23
C GLU A 154 3.90 -11.87 -21.17
N LEU A 155 5.15 -11.78 -20.67
CA LEU A 155 6.31 -11.37 -21.48
C LEU A 155 6.58 -12.33 -22.65
N VAL A 156 6.40 -13.64 -22.44
CA VAL A 156 6.60 -14.66 -23.50
C VAL A 156 5.53 -14.58 -24.59
N LYS A 157 4.33 -14.09 -24.28
CA LYS A 157 3.24 -13.96 -25.28
C LYS A 157 3.37 -12.69 -26.16
N GLU A 158 4.24 -11.77 -25.78
CA GLU A 158 4.44 -10.47 -26.45
C GLU A 158 5.72 -10.39 -27.29
N GLY A 159 6.56 -11.43 -27.27
CA GLY A 159 7.76 -11.57 -28.11
C GLY A 159 7.55 -12.55 -29.24
#